data_AF-A0A285QCD5-F1
#
_entry.id   AF-A0A285QCD5-F1
#
_cell.length_a   1.000
_cell.length_b   1.000
_cell.length_c   1.000
_cell.angle_alpha   90.00
_cell.angle_beta   90.00
_cell.angle_gamma   90.00
#
_symmetry.space_group_name_H-M   'P 1'
#
loop_
_entity.id
_entity.type
_entity.pdbx_description
1 polymer ?
#
loop_
_entity_poly.entity_id
_entity_poly.type
_entity_poly.pdbx_seq_one_letter_code
_entity_poly.pdbx_strand_id
1 'polypeptide(L)'
;MKAESYTIYPLGPSDLFAAAEICALAMNDNPIHVQVFGSLPALREHRLRRFIPGLIAYVHRKGNLYGAFAKGTLVGVLGMLPPKNCKPSPLDTLRLMPTLLTSNSPAGTLRLAKWLSTWARIDPAAPHWHLGPLAVAPSWQHQVG
;
A
#
# COMPACT_ATOMS: atom_id res chain seq x y z
N MET A 1 -31.05 7.93 -7.74
CA MET A 1 -29.62 7.61 -7.89
C MET A 1 -29.50 6.28 -8.63
N LYS A 2 -28.78 6.22 -9.75
CA LYS A 2 -28.45 4.92 -10.36
C LYS A 2 -27.32 4.32 -9.51
N ALA A 3 -27.51 3.12 -9.00
CA ALA A 3 -26.43 2.38 -8.35
C ALA A 3 -25.29 2.23 -9.37
N GLU A 4 -24.16 2.86 -9.11
CA GLU A 4 -22.97 2.59 -9.91
C GLU A 4 -22.53 1.15 -9.61
N SER A 5 -22.40 0.34 -10.65
CA SER A 5 -21.92 -1.03 -10.51
C SER A 5 -20.42 -1.00 -10.27
N TYR A 6 -20.00 -1.47 -9.10
CA TYR A 6 -18.60 -1.71 -8.78
C TYR A 6 -18.28 -3.19 -8.98
N THR A 7 -17.09 -3.47 -9.49
CA THR A 7 -16.60 -4.84 -9.63
C THR A 7 -15.21 -4.97 -9.02
N ILE A 8 -14.89 -6.15 -8.49
CA ILE A 8 -13.60 -6.42 -7.84
C ILE A 8 -12.95 -7.60 -8.53
N TYR A 9 -11.73 -7.41 -9.03
CA TYR A 9 -10.95 -8.47 -9.69
C TYR A 9 -9.47 -8.40 -9.30
N PRO A 10 -8.72 -9.50 -9.42
CA PRO A 10 -7.26 -9.49 -9.25
C PRO A 10 -6.59 -8.51 -10.22
N LEU A 11 -5.56 -7.81 -9.75
CA LEU A 11 -4.75 -6.93 -10.58
C LEU A 11 -3.62 -7.71 -11.26
N GLY A 12 -3.38 -7.39 -12.54
CA GLY A 12 -2.25 -7.92 -13.31
C GLY A 12 -1.06 -6.97 -13.35
N PRO A 13 0.04 -7.38 -14.04
CA PRO A 13 1.25 -6.55 -14.17
C PRO A 13 1.01 -5.15 -14.77
N SER A 14 0.04 -5.02 -15.68
CA SER A 14 -0.32 -3.74 -16.32
C SER A 14 -0.97 -2.75 -15.35
N ASP A 15 -1.57 -3.23 -14.26
CA ASP A 15 -2.33 -2.39 -13.33
C ASP A 15 -1.45 -1.83 -12.20
N LEU A 16 -0.25 -2.37 -12.01
CA LEU A 16 0.61 -2.08 -10.85
C LEU A 16 0.96 -0.59 -10.72
N PHE A 17 1.20 0.07 -11.85
CA PHE A 17 1.48 1.50 -11.87
C PHE A 17 0.28 2.31 -11.37
N ALA A 18 -0.90 2.07 -11.95
CA ALA A 18 -2.13 2.75 -11.55
C ALA A 18 -2.50 2.48 -10.09
N ALA A 19 -2.32 1.23 -9.63
CA ALA A 19 -2.55 0.86 -8.24
C ALA A 19 -1.61 1.60 -7.29
N ALA A 20 -0.32 1.72 -7.64
CA ALA A 20 0.64 2.44 -6.84
C ALA A 20 0.33 3.94 -6.75
N GLU A 21 -0.11 4.55 -7.84
CA GLU A 21 -0.53 5.95 -7.89
C GLU A 21 -1.74 6.22 -6.99
N ILE A 22 -2.79 5.38 -7.08
CA ILE A 22 -3.97 5.46 -6.22
C ILE A 22 -3.55 5.35 -4.75
N CYS A 23 -2.76 4.35 -4.40
CA CYS A 23 -2.31 4.15 -3.01
C CYS A 23 -1.46 5.33 -2.50
N ALA A 24 -0.53 5.85 -3.30
CA ALA A 24 0.32 6.97 -2.89
C ALA A 24 -0.49 8.25 -2.62
N LEU A 25 -1.48 8.55 -3.48
CA LEU A 25 -2.37 9.71 -3.32
C LEU A 25 -3.34 9.52 -2.16
N ALA A 26 -4.08 8.41 -2.15
CA ALA A 26 -5.14 8.18 -1.17
C ALA A 26 -4.62 8.01 0.25
N MET A 27 -3.40 7.49 0.41
CA MET A 27 -2.80 7.28 1.73
C MET A 27 -1.91 8.47 2.14
N ASN A 28 -1.92 9.59 1.41
CA ASN A 28 -1.09 10.74 1.76
C ASN A 28 -1.45 11.28 3.15
N ASP A 29 -2.72 11.31 3.52
CA ASP A 29 -3.15 11.83 4.83
C ASP A 29 -3.29 10.74 5.92
N ASN A 30 -2.80 9.53 5.64
CA ASN A 30 -2.76 8.48 6.65
C ASN A 30 -1.83 8.91 7.81
N PRO A 31 -2.31 8.92 9.08
CA PRO A 31 -1.51 9.37 10.22
C PRO A 31 -0.15 8.66 10.36
N ILE A 32 -0.08 7.36 10.04
CA ILE A 32 1.17 6.60 10.06
C ILE A 32 2.14 7.15 9.00
N HIS A 33 1.64 7.43 7.80
CA HIS A 33 2.46 7.98 6.73
C HIS A 33 2.92 9.41 7.03
N VAL A 34 2.09 10.23 7.68
CA VAL A 34 2.50 11.55 8.17
C VAL A 34 3.70 11.44 9.11
N GLN A 35 3.65 10.50 10.06
CA GLN A 35 4.75 10.31 11.02
C GLN A 35 6.03 9.76 10.36
N VAL A 36 5.91 8.85 9.40
CA VAL A 36 7.07 8.20 8.76
C VAL A 36 7.67 9.09 7.66
N PHE A 37 6.84 9.57 6.74
CA PHE A 37 7.25 10.26 5.52
C PHE A 37 7.19 11.79 5.63
N GLY A 38 6.78 12.34 6.78
CA GLY A 38 6.86 13.76 7.10
C GLY A 38 5.54 14.52 6.99
N SER A 39 5.48 15.71 7.59
CA SER A 39 4.25 16.51 7.69
C SER A 39 3.88 17.28 6.42
N LEU A 40 4.86 17.67 5.60
CA LEU A 40 4.63 18.41 4.35
C LEU A 40 3.96 17.52 3.29
N PRO A 41 2.70 17.78 2.87
CA PRO A 41 1.93 16.87 2.02
C PRO A 41 2.58 16.59 0.66
N ALA A 42 3.09 17.61 -0.04
CA ALA A 42 3.71 17.44 -1.35
C ALA A 42 4.99 16.59 -1.29
N LEU A 43 5.83 16.82 -0.27
CA LEU A 43 7.04 16.04 -0.07
C LEU A 43 6.72 14.60 0.36
N ARG A 44 5.67 14.41 1.18
CA ARG A 44 5.20 13.10 1.60
C ARG A 44 4.66 12.29 0.43
N GLU A 45 3.83 12.88 -0.42
CA GLU A 45 3.33 12.24 -1.64
C GLU A 45 4.50 11.77 -2.52
N HIS A 46 5.50 12.64 -2.72
CA HIS A 46 6.69 12.32 -3.50
C HIS A 46 7.50 11.13 -2.92
N ARG A 47 7.52 10.98 -1.59
CA ARG A 47 8.15 9.84 -0.90
C ARG A 47 7.29 8.58 -1.02
N LEU A 48 5.97 8.70 -0.88
CA LEU A 48 5.03 7.60 -1.06
C LEU A 48 5.05 7.07 -2.49
N ARG A 49 5.13 7.93 -3.51
CA ARG A 49 5.31 7.52 -4.92
C ARG A 49 6.59 6.73 -5.18
N ARG A 50 7.61 6.86 -4.33
CA ARG A 50 8.82 6.00 -4.37
C ARG A 50 8.65 4.70 -3.58
N PHE A 51 7.96 4.75 -2.45
CA PHE A 51 7.78 3.62 -1.55
C PHE A 51 6.74 2.61 -2.05
N ILE A 52 5.56 3.10 -2.42
CA ILE A 52 4.39 2.29 -2.72
C ILE A 52 4.58 1.34 -3.91
N PRO A 53 5.27 1.68 -5.02
CA PRO A 53 5.49 0.72 -6.11
C PRO A 53 6.21 -0.56 -5.66
N GLY A 54 7.19 -0.45 -4.75
CA GLY A 54 7.86 -1.62 -4.19
C GLY A 54 6.93 -2.47 -3.31
N LEU A 55 6.06 -1.82 -2.52
CA LEU A 55 5.05 -2.49 -1.72
C LEU A 55 4.01 -3.22 -2.60
N ILE A 56 3.48 -2.54 -3.63
CA ILE A 56 2.53 -3.10 -4.59
C ILE A 56 3.14 -4.31 -5.32
N ALA A 57 4.38 -4.18 -5.79
CA ALA A 57 5.07 -5.30 -6.43
C ALA A 57 5.29 -6.48 -5.47
N TYR A 58 5.57 -6.22 -4.19
CA TYR A 58 5.68 -7.25 -3.16
C TYR A 58 4.35 -7.99 -2.95
N VAL A 59 3.24 -7.27 -2.75
CA VAL A 59 1.93 -7.88 -2.52
C VAL A 59 1.44 -8.62 -3.77
N HIS A 60 1.64 -8.06 -4.97
CA HIS A 60 1.30 -8.74 -6.23
C HIS A 60 2.04 -10.08 -6.38
N ARG A 61 3.34 -10.16 -6.05
CA ARG A 61 4.09 -11.43 -6.06
C ARG A 61 3.57 -12.47 -5.07
N LYS A 62 2.84 -12.04 -4.04
CA LYS A 62 2.16 -12.93 -3.08
C LYS A 62 0.77 -13.35 -3.56
N GLY A 63 0.34 -12.92 -4.75
CA GLY A 63 -0.86 -13.40 -5.44
C GLY A 63 -2.19 -12.84 -4.94
N ASN A 64 -2.16 -11.76 -4.16
CA ASN A 64 -3.31 -11.30 -3.38
C ASN A 64 -3.46 -9.77 -3.48
N LEU A 65 -3.48 -9.25 -4.71
CA LEU A 65 -3.69 -7.84 -5.00
C LEU A 65 -4.94 -7.69 -5.89
N TYR A 66 -5.89 -6.88 -5.46
CA TYR A 66 -7.20 -6.70 -6.08
C TYR A 66 -7.46 -5.23 -6.36
N GLY A 67 -8.24 -4.98 -7.42
CA GLY A 67 -8.73 -3.67 -7.80
C GLY A 67 -10.24 -3.60 -7.71
N ALA A 68 -10.75 -2.46 -7.27
CA ALA A 68 -12.16 -2.10 -7.42
C ALA A 68 -12.31 -1.22 -8.67
N PHE A 69 -13.28 -1.53 -9.53
CA PHE A 69 -13.49 -0.85 -10.81
C PHE A 69 -14.89 -0.25 -10.91
N ALA A 70 -14.95 0.99 -11.36
CA ALA A 70 -16.19 1.69 -11.73
C ALA A 70 -16.15 2.02 -13.23
N LYS A 71 -17.10 1.51 -14.02
CA LYS A 71 -17.14 1.69 -15.48
C LYS A 71 -15.79 1.36 -16.16
N GLY A 72 -15.11 0.31 -15.69
CA GLY A 72 -13.80 -0.13 -16.20
C GLY A 72 -12.59 0.69 -15.71
N THR A 73 -12.80 1.74 -14.92
CA THR A 73 -11.72 2.53 -14.32
C THR A 73 -11.33 1.96 -12.97
N LEU A 74 -10.04 1.78 -12.70
CA LEU A 74 -9.56 1.39 -11.37
C LEU A 74 -9.77 2.55 -10.39
N VAL A 75 -10.54 2.31 -9.33
CA VAL A 75 -10.93 3.32 -8.33
C VAL A 75 -10.53 2.94 -6.91
N GLY A 76 -10.10 1.69 -6.68
CA GLY A 76 -9.62 1.24 -5.38
C GLY A 76 -8.67 0.06 -5.49
N VAL A 77 -7.87 -0.14 -4.46
CA VAL A 77 -6.83 -1.15 -4.37
C VAL A 77 -6.93 -1.84 -3.01
N LEU A 78 -6.87 -3.18 -3.02
CA LEU A 78 -6.80 -4.01 -1.82
C LEU A 78 -5.66 -5.02 -1.98
N GLY A 79 -4.64 -4.87 -1.15
CA GLY A 79 -3.62 -5.88 -0.92
C GLY A 79 -3.99 -6.79 0.25
N MET A 80 -3.67 -8.07 0.12
CA MET A 80 -3.82 -9.05 1.19
C MET A 80 -2.58 -9.93 1.27
N LEU A 81 -2.19 -10.36 2.47
CA LEU A 81 -1.16 -11.37 2.66
C LEU A 81 -1.75 -12.54 3.44
N PRO A 82 -1.59 -13.78 2.94
CA PRO A 82 -2.14 -14.94 3.61
C PRO A 82 -1.38 -15.24 4.91
N PRO A 83 -1.96 -16.09 5.79
CA PRO A 83 -1.28 -16.56 6.97
C PRO A 83 0.13 -17.09 6.68
N LYS A 84 1.06 -16.89 7.63
CA LYS A 84 2.49 -17.20 7.52
C LYS A 84 3.27 -16.36 6.49
N ASN A 85 2.61 -15.43 5.79
CA ASN A 85 3.23 -14.50 4.84
C ASN A 85 3.04 -13.02 5.21
N CYS A 86 2.56 -12.74 6.43
CA CYS A 86 2.42 -11.37 6.92
C CYS A 86 3.77 -10.62 6.87
N LYS A 87 4.87 -11.32 7.20
CA LYS A 87 6.22 -10.76 7.23
C LYS A 87 6.99 -11.10 5.94
N PRO A 88 7.81 -10.17 5.41
CA PRO A 88 8.71 -10.46 4.29
C PRO A 88 9.70 -11.59 4.63
N SER A 89 9.93 -12.50 3.69
CA SER A 89 11.06 -13.44 3.77
C SER A 89 12.40 -12.69 3.63
N PRO A 90 13.56 -13.33 3.87
CA PRO A 90 14.86 -12.72 3.59
C PRO A 90 15.02 -12.25 2.14
N LEU A 91 14.53 -13.04 1.17
CA LEU A 91 14.55 -12.66 -0.24
C LEU A 91 13.61 -11.50 -0.55
N ASP A 92 12.43 -11.46 0.09
CA ASP A 92 11.51 -10.33 -0.05
C ASP A 92 12.11 -9.06 0.54
N THR A 93 12.77 -9.17 1.69
CA THR A 93 13.50 -8.07 2.33
C THR A 93 14.58 -7.53 1.40
N LEU A 94 15.40 -8.40 0.82
CA LEU A 94 16.43 -8.00 -0.15
C LEU A 94 15.84 -7.25 -1.36
N ARG A 95 14.71 -7.73 -1.90
CA ARG A 95 14.00 -7.06 -3.01
C ARG A 95 13.37 -5.73 -2.62
N LEU A 96 12.98 -5.56 -1.36
CA LEU A 96 12.41 -4.32 -0.84
C LEU A 96 13.47 -3.30 -0.40
N MET A 97 14.72 -3.72 -0.15
CA MET A 97 15.78 -2.83 0.33
C MET A 97 15.97 -1.56 -0.51
N PRO A 98 16.03 -1.61 -1.86
CA PRO A 98 16.15 -0.39 -2.66
C PRO A 98 15.01 0.60 -2.39
N THR A 99 13.77 0.10 -2.32
CA THR A 99 12.58 0.91 -2.01
C THR A 99 12.65 1.51 -0.60
N LEU A 100 13.06 0.74 0.39
CA LEU A 100 13.15 1.18 1.79
C LEU A 100 14.24 2.24 2.00
N LEU A 101 15.37 2.12 1.28
CA LEU A 101 16.52 3.00 1.43
C LEU A 101 16.38 4.31 0.63
N THR A 102 15.67 4.29 -0.50
CA THR A 102 15.60 5.44 -1.43
C THR A 102 14.31 6.25 -1.35
N SER A 103 13.29 5.75 -0.64
CA SER A 103 11.99 6.42 -0.56
C SER A 103 11.93 7.57 0.45
N ASN A 104 12.93 7.73 1.33
CA ASN A 104 12.88 8.70 2.42
C ASN A 104 14.25 9.33 2.69
N SER A 105 14.29 10.37 3.53
CA SER A 105 15.55 10.88 4.09
C SER A 105 16.12 9.91 5.14
N PRO A 106 17.41 10.00 5.53
CA PRO A 106 17.99 9.10 6.53
C PRO A 106 17.20 9.03 7.85
N ALA A 107 16.76 10.19 8.36
CA ALA A 107 15.91 10.25 9.54
C ALA A 107 14.53 9.61 9.30
N GLY A 108 13.98 9.73 8.10
CA GLY A 108 12.73 9.06 7.73
C GLY A 108 12.87 7.56 7.54
N THR A 109 14.02 7.08 7.04
CA THR A 109 14.35 5.65 6.99
C THR A 109 14.43 5.05 8.38
N LEU A 110 14.98 5.77 9.37
CA LEU A 110 14.95 5.33 10.76
C LEU A 110 13.50 5.24 11.31
N ARG A 111 12.64 6.22 11.00
CA ARG A 111 11.22 6.17 11.38
C ARG A 111 10.49 5.00 10.71
N LEU A 112 10.78 4.73 9.44
CA LEU A 112 10.25 3.59 8.69
C LEU A 112 10.69 2.27 9.34
N ALA A 113 11.98 2.12 9.69
CA ALA A 113 12.49 0.95 10.39
C ALA A 113 11.81 0.76 11.77
N LYS A 114 11.62 1.86 12.54
CA LYS A 114 10.89 1.82 13.81
C LYS A 114 9.43 1.38 13.62
N TRP A 115 8.76 1.90 12.60
CA TRP A 115 7.38 1.52 12.28
C TRP A 115 7.29 0.04 11.93
N LEU A 116 8.13 -0.46 11.02
CA LEU A 116 8.14 -1.88 10.62
C LEU A 116 8.50 -2.81 11.78
N SER A 117 9.46 -2.43 12.63
CA SER A 117 9.82 -3.19 13.83
C SER A 117 8.68 -3.22 14.86
N THR A 118 8.02 -2.08 15.09
CA THR A 118 6.86 -2.01 15.99
C THR A 118 5.72 -2.88 15.47
N TRP A 119 5.42 -2.78 14.18
CA TRP A 119 4.43 -3.61 13.50
C TRP A 119 4.76 -5.11 13.65
N ALA A 120 6.00 -5.51 13.36
CA ALA A 120 6.43 -6.91 13.47
C ALA A 120 6.35 -7.48 14.89
N ARG A 121 6.50 -6.63 15.92
CA ARG A 121 6.40 -7.00 17.34
C ARG A 121 4.96 -7.19 17.81
N ILE A 122 4.02 -6.39 17.30
CA ILE A 122 2.60 -6.47 17.68
C ILE A 122 1.77 -7.38 16.75
N ASP A 123 2.36 -7.84 15.65
CA ASP A 123 1.77 -8.79 14.70
C ASP A 123 1.33 -10.07 15.44
N PRO A 124 0.05 -10.47 15.38
CA PRO A 124 -0.45 -11.62 16.11
C PRO A 124 0.28 -12.93 15.76
N ALA A 125 0.62 -13.73 16.77
CA ALA A 125 1.26 -15.02 16.55
C ALA A 125 0.32 -16.06 15.91
N ALA A 126 -1.00 -15.90 16.10
CA ALA A 126 -2.00 -16.77 15.50
C ALA A 126 -2.07 -16.56 13.97
N PRO A 127 -2.36 -17.60 13.17
CA PRO A 127 -2.57 -17.46 11.73
C PRO A 127 -3.66 -16.42 11.42
N HIS A 128 -3.32 -15.39 10.67
CA HIS A 128 -4.24 -14.30 10.32
C HIS A 128 -3.91 -13.76 8.92
N TRP A 129 -4.88 -13.05 8.33
CA TRP A 129 -4.69 -12.30 7.09
C TRP A 129 -4.23 -10.88 7.41
N HIS A 130 -3.22 -10.40 6.68
CA HIS A 130 -2.85 -8.98 6.74
C HIS A 130 -3.49 -8.25 5.56
N LEU A 131 -4.19 -7.16 5.84
CA LEU A 131 -4.81 -6.32 4.81
C LEU A 131 -3.96 -5.06 4.63
N GLY A 132 -3.54 -4.79 3.40
CA GLY A 132 -2.73 -3.64 3.08
C GLY A 132 -1.89 -3.83 1.81
N PRO A 133 -1.77 -2.79 0.96
CA PRO A 133 -2.41 -1.49 1.09
C PRO A 133 -3.92 -1.55 0.79
N LEU A 134 -4.72 -0.72 1.48
CA LEU A 134 -6.13 -0.51 1.20
C LEU A 134 -6.36 0.97 0.89
N ALA A 135 -6.80 1.26 -0.32
CA ALA A 135 -6.93 2.63 -0.80
C ALA A 135 -8.12 2.76 -1.76
N VAL A 136 -8.80 3.92 -1.71
CA VAL A 136 -9.79 4.34 -2.70
C VAL A 136 -9.30 5.67 -3.25
N ALA A 137 -9.35 5.84 -4.58
CA ALA A 137 -8.94 7.06 -5.26
C ALA A 137 -9.67 8.27 -4.63
N PRO A 138 -9.00 9.42 -4.39
CA PRO A 138 -9.59 10.52 -3.61
C PRO A 138 -10.97 10.99 -4.11
N SER A 139 -11.19 11.04 -5.43
CA SER A 139 -12.47 11.43 -6.03
C SER A 139 -13.61 10.41 -5.83
N TRP A 140 -13.30 9.21 -5.35
CA TRP A 140 -14.23 8.10 -5.11
C TRP A 140 -14.42 7.78 -3.62
N GLN A 141 -13.76 8.52 -2.73
CA GLN A 141 -13.95 8.37 -1.29
C GLN A 141 -15.31 8.94 -0.85
N HIS A 142 -15.84 8.42 0.26
CA HIS A 142 -17.14 8.83 0.83
C HIS A 142 -18.36 8.65 -0.08
N GLN A 143 -18.23 7.84 -1.15
CA GLN A 143 -19.32 7.47 -2.05
C GLN A 143 -20.22 6.34 -1.48
N VAL A 144 -20.11 6.05 -0.19
CA VAL A 144 -20.98 5.07 0.48
C VAL A 144 -22.37 5.71 0.60
N GLY A 145 -23.21 5.43 -0.39
CA GLY A 145 -24.65 5.68 -0.36
C GLY A 145 -25.41 4.54 0.28
#